data_AF-A0A821HYI1-F1
#
_entry.id   AF-A0A821HYI1-F1
#
_cell.length_a   1.000
_cell.length_b   1.000
_cell.length_c   1.000
_cell.angle_alpha   90.00
_cell.angle_beta   90.00
_cell.angle_gamma   90.00
#
_symmetry.space_group_name_H-M   'P 1'
#
loop_
_entity.id
_entity.type
_entity.pdbx_description
1 polymer ?
#
loop_
_entity_poly.entity_id
_entity_poly.type
_entity_poly.pdbx_seq_one_letter_code
_entity_poly.pdbx_strand_id
1 'polypeptide(L)'
;MALARAKNANAPKPTGLKQMDGKVGTLIAFACAPGTIANDGKAEQNGLFTKHLLEHIGTPNKDIRMVMAAVTRGVMTESELRQKPSISLTLWEEYICLFEQSSGKQ
;
A
#
# COMPACT_ATOMS: atom_id res chain seq x y z
N MET A 1 -18.40 -37.43 35.52
CA MET A 1 -19.18 -37.07 34.33
C MET A 1 -19.48 -35.57 34.38
N ALA A 2 -18.80 -34.76 33.58
CA ALA A 2 -19.18 -33.38 33.33
C ALA A 2 -18.93 -33.11 31.83
N LEU A 3 -19.99 -32.57 31.21
CA LEU A 3 -20.27 -32.44 29.79
C LEU A 3 -19.17 -31.65 29.03
N ALA A 4 -18.62 -32.24 27.97
CA ALA A 4 -17.88 -31.48 26.96
C ALA A 4 -18.88 -30.58 26.20
N ARG A 5 -18.67 -29.26 26.25
CA ARG A 5 -19.42 -28.31 25.40
C ARG A 5 -19.10 -28.59 23.94
N ALA A 6 -20.08 -29.08 23.19
CA ALA A 6 -20.01 -29.20 21.74
C ALA A 6 -19.74 -27.82 21.14
N LYS A 7 -18.65 -27.70 20.36
CA LYS A 7 -18.43 -26.53 19.50
C LYS A 7 -19.57 -26.51 18.48
N ASN A 8 -20.42 -25.50 18.56
CA ASN A 8 -21.50 -25.29 17.59
C ASN A 8 -20.89 -25.12 16.20
N ALA A 9 -21.05 -26.12 15.33
CA ALA A 9 -20.44 -26.20 14.00
C ALA A 9 -21.13 -25.31 12.95
N ASN A 10 -21.99 -24.37 13.39
CA ASN A 10 -22.78 -23.52 12.52
C ASN A 10 -22.37 -22.03 12.57
N ALA A 11 -21.08 -21.76 12.76
CA ALA A 11 -20.56 -20.41 12.55
C ALA A 11 -20.59 -20.09 11.05
N PRO A 12 -21.20 -18.98 10.61
CA PRO A 12 -21.21 -18.61 9.20
C PRO A 12 -19.77 -18.52 8.70
N LYS A 13 -19.43 -19.39 7.74
CA LYS A 13 -18.16 -19.33 7.04
C LYS A 13 -18.14 -17.99 6.31
N PRO A 14 -17.15 -17.10 6.53
CA PRO A 14 -17.14 -15.81 5.86
C PRO A 14 -17.05 -16.04 4.35
N THR A 15 -18.17 -15.90 3.65
CA THR A 15 -18.27 -15.88 2.20
C THR A 15 -18.06 -14.45 1.76
N GLY A 16 -16.80 -14.02 1.79
CA GLY A 16 -16.40 -12.68 1.43
C GLY A 16 -14.89 -12.62 1.25
N LEU A 17 -14.40 -11.55 0.63
CA LEU A 17 -12.97 -11.26 0.57
C LEU A 17 -12.43 -11.21 2.00
N LYS A 18 -11.66 -12.24 2.40
CA LYS A 18 -10.97 -12.22 3.68
C LYS A 18 -9.87 -11.17 3.58
N GLN A 19 -9.77 -10.30 4.59
CA GLN A 19 -8.59 -9.47 4.75
C GLN A 19 -7.36 -10.38 4.69
N MET A 20 -6.42 -10.05 3.80
CA MET A 20 -5.15 -10.74 3.77
C MET A 20 -4.50 -10.50 5.13
N ASP A 21 -4.28 -11.58 5.90
CA ASP A 21 -3.35 -11.55 7.03
C ASP A 21 -1.98 -11.30 6.41
N GLY A 22 -1.62 -10.02 6.24
CA GLY A 22 -0.36 -9.64 5.61
C GLY A 22 0.74 -10.37 6.34
N LYS A 23 1.51 -11.20 5.61
CA LYS A 23 2.72 -11.78 6.20
C LYS A 23 3.53 -10.60 6.73
N VAL A 24 3.97 -10.70 7.98
CA VAL A 24 4.75 -9.67 8.64
C VAL A 24 5.88 -9.24 7.67
N GLY A 25 6.17 -7.94 7.56
CA GLY A 25 7.15 -7.43 6.58
C GLY A 25 6.55 -7.09 5.21
N THR A 26 5.23 -6.97 5.10
CA THR A 26 4.54 -6.59 3.84
C THR A 26 4.09 -5.12 3.87
N LEU A 27 4.23 -4.43 2.72
CA LEU A 27 3.54 -3.17 2.42
C LEU A 27 2.70 -3.35 1.16
N ILE A 28 1.41 -3.00 1.24
CA ILE A 28 0.47 -2.97 0.13
C ILE A 28 0.07 -1.51 -0.09
N ALA A 29 0.26 -1.01 -1.31
CA ALA A 29 -0.18 0.33 -1.70
C ALA A 29 -1.36 0.23 -2.68
N PHE A 30 -2.42 0.95 -2.38
CA PHE A 30 -3.61 1.06 -3.22
C PHE A 30 -3.64 2.42 -3.90
N ALA A 31 -3.94 2.44 -5.20
CA ALA A 31 -3.99 3.66 -6.00
C ALA A 31 -5.07 4.65 -5.55
N CYS A 32 -6.10 4.17 -4.84
CA CYS A 32 -7.18 4.97 -4.28
C CYS A 32 -7.77 4.30 -3.02
N ALA A 33 -8.69 4.99 -2.36
CA ALA A 33 -9.37 4.48 -1.17
C ALA A 33 -10.39 3.38 -1.56
N PRO A 34 -10.73 2.45 -0.65
CA PRO A 34 -11.77 1.46 -0.89
C PRO A 34 -13.08 2.10 -1.38
N GLY A 35 -13.68 1.54 -2.43
CA GLY A 35 -14.92 2.05 -3.01
C GLY A 35 -14.78 3.34 -3.83
N THR A 36 -13.55 3.81 -4.10
CA THR A 36 -13.29 4.96 -4.97
C THR A 36 -12.58 4.54 -6.26
N ILE A 37 -12.45 5.47 -7.22
CA ILE A 37 -11.90 5.21 -8.55
C ILE A 37 -10.49 5.79 -8.64
N ALA A 38 -9.56 5.01 -9.19
CA ALA A 38 -8.25 5.50 -9.61
C ALA A 38 -8.32 6.00 -11.07
N ASN A 39 -7.67 7.13 -11.35
CA ASN A 39 -7.60 7.69 -12.69
C ASN A 39 -6.48 7.03 -13.49
N ASP A 40 -6.81 6.40 -14.62
CA ASP A 40 -5.85 5.75 -15.51
C ASP A 40 -5.16 6.69 -16.51
N GLY A 41 -5.49 7.98 -16.50
CA GLY A 41 -4.86 8.97 -17.37
C GLY A 41 -5.40 8.89 -18.79
N LYS A 42 -6.23 9.86 -19.21
CA LYS A 42 -6.76 9.90 -20.58
C LYS A 42 -5.78 10.46 -21.61
N ALA A 43 -4.76 11.18 -21.16
CA ALA A 43 -3.82 11.93 -22.00
C ALA A 43 -2.35 11.57 -21.74
N GLU A 44 -2.07 10.74 -20.73
CA GLU A 44 -0.71 10.31 -20.37
C GLU A 44 -0.57 8.81 -20.56
N GLN A 45 0.67 8.32 -20.62
CA GLN A 45 0.96 6.90 -20.80
C GLN A 45 0.64 6.04 -19.57
N ASN A 46 0.61 6.66 -18.38
CA ASN A 46 0.40 5.99 -17.10
C ASN A 46 -0.81 6.57 -16.36
N GLY A 47 -1.45 5.73 -15.54
CA GLY A 47 -2.41 6.20 -14.56
C GLY A 47 -1.79 7.12 -13.53
N LEU A 48 -2.62 7.98 -12.92
CA LEU A 48 -2.18 9.06 -12.04
C LEU A 48 -1.32 8.54 -10.88
N PHE A 49 -1.71 7.42 -10.28
CA PHE A 49 -0.89 6.80 -9.22
C PHE A 49 0.47 6.33 -9.75
N THR A 50 0.48 5.63 -10.89
CA THR A 50 1.70 5.08 -11.48
C THR A 50 2.66 6.18 -11.94
N LYS A 51 2.14 7.28 -12.47
CA LYS A 51 2.90 8.49 -12.79
C LYS A 51 3.72 8.96 -11.57
N HIS A 52 3.03 9.29 -10.48
CA HIS A 52 3.67 9.74 -9.23
C HIS A 52 4.56 8.67 -8.58
N LEU A 53 4.21 7.39 -8.74
CA LEU A 53 5.04 6.29 -8.25
C LEU A 53 6.40 6.25 -8.97
N LEU A 54 6.41 6.33 -10.29
CA LEU A 54 7.64 6.28 -11.09
C LEU A 54 8.55 7.48 -10.81
N GLU A 55 7.96 8.66 -10.55
CA GLU A 55 8.71 9.86 -10.17
C GLU A 55 9.47 9.73 -8.84
N HIS A 56 8.98 8.88 -7.92
CA HIS A 56 9.49 8.84 -6.55
C HIS A 56 10.13 7.51 -6.14
N ILE A 57 9.73 6.38 -6.73
CA ILE A 57 10.14 5.04 -6.27
C ILE A 57 11.66 4.86 -6.33
N GLY A 58 12.32 5.43 -7.35
CA GLY A 58 13.76 5.37 -7.56
C GLY A 58 14.58 6.35 -6.72
N THR A 59 13.96 7.08 -5.78
CA THR A 59 14.70 8.06 -4.96
C THR A 59 15.70 7.31 -4.07
N PRO A 60 17.01 7.54 -4.22
CA PRO A 60 18.00 6.82 -3.44
C PRO A 60 17.96 7.22 -1.97
N ASN A 61 18.32 6.29 -1.09
CA ASN A 61 18.46 6.51 0.36
C ASN A 61 17.19 7.12 0.99
N LYS A 62 16.01 6.73 0.49
CA LYS A 62 14.72 7.18 1.02
C LYS A 62 13.90 6.02 1.55
N ASP A 63 13.38 6.19 2.76
CA ASP A 63 12.46 5.22 3.37
C ASP A 63 11.20 5.04 2.50
N ILE A 64 10.76 3.80 2.33
CA ILE A 64 9.60 3.46 1.50
C ILE A 64 8.31 4.16 1.96
N ARG A 65 8.13 4.42 3.26
CA ARG A 65 6.96 5.17 3.76
C ARG A 65 7.05 6.63 3.35
N MET A 66 8.24 7.22 3.32
CA MET A 66 8.45 8.58 2.80
C MET A 66 8.24 8.66 1.29
N VAL A 67 8.63 7.63 0.54
CA VAL A 67 8.32 7.51 -0.89
C VAL A 67 6.81 7.49 -1.09
N MET A 68 6.08 6.60 -0.39
CA MET A 68 4.62 6.49 -0.52
C MET A 68 3.88 7.76 -0.08
N ALA A 69 4.38 8.47 0.93
CA ALA A 69 3.85 9.78 1.33
C ALA A 69 4.02 10.83 0.20
N ALA A 70 5.15 10.82 -0.50
CA ALA A 70 5.37 11.70 -1.65
C ALA A 70 4.42 11.36 -2.81
N VAL A 71 4.28 10.07 -3.15
CA VAL A 71 3.31 9.59 -4.16
C VAL A 71 1.89 10.04 -3.81
N THR A 72 1.47 9.82 -2.56
CA THR A 72 0.13 10.18 -2.09
C THR A 72 -0.14 11.67 -2.24
N ARG A 73 0.84 12.51 -1.85
CA ARG A 73 0.75 13.97 -1.98
C ARG A 73 0.63 14.41 -3.44
N GLY A 74 1.42 13.82 -4.34
CA GLY A 74 1.35 14.12 -5.77
C GLY A 74 -0.01 13.81 -6.37
N VAL A 75 -0.52 12.60 -6.13
CA VAL A 75 -1.85 12.17 -6.59
C VAL A 75 -2.96 13.03 -6.01
N MET A 76 -2.92 13.32 -4.71
CA MET A 76 -3.93 14.16 -4.05
C MET A 76 -3.92 15.60 -4.56
N THR A 77 -2.75 16.16 -4.87
CA THR A 77 -2.63 17.50 -5.44
C THR A 77 -3.24 17.56 -6.83
N GLU A 78 -2.82 16.67 -7.72
CA GLU A 78 -3.24 16.68 -9.13
C GLU A 78 -4.70 16.26 -9.32
N SER A 79 -5.23 15.39 -8.45
CA SER A 79 -6.64 15.01 -8.47
C SER A 79 -7.56 15.93 -7.68
N GLU A 80 -7.05 17.01 -7.08
CA GLU A 80 -7.82 17.90 -6.20
C GLU A 80 -8.54 17.12 -5.08
N LEU A 81 -7.80 16.23 -4.42
CA LEU A 81 -8.26 15.32 -3.36
C LEU A 81 -9.33 14.29 -3.78
N ARG A 82 -9.64 14.15 -5.08
CA ARG A 82 -10.61 13.16 -5.58
C ARG A 82 -10.06 11.74 -5.54
N GLN A 83 -8.77 11.55 -5.81
CA GLN A 83 -8.09 10.27 -5.69
C GLN A 83 -7.22 10.27 -4.43
N LYS A 84 -7.50 9.34 -3.51
CA LYS A 84 -6.84 9.26 -2.20
C LYS A 84 -6.11 7.92 -2.05
N PRO A 85 -4.84 7.81 -2.45
CA PRO A 85 -4.06 6.60 -2.25
C PRO A 85 -4.01 6.20 -0.78
N SER A 86 -3.84 4.90 -0.53
CA SER A 86 -3.70 4.37 0.82
C SER A 86 -2.64 3.27 0.88
N ILE A 87 -2.04 3.08 2.05
CA ILE A 87 -1.09 1.99 2.30
C ILE A 87 -1.57 1.14 3.49
N SER A 88 -1.36 -0.17 3.39
CA SER A 88 -1.48 -1.12 4.48
C SER A 88 -0.10 -1.74 4.70
N LEU A 89 0.42 -1.67 5.92
CA LEU A 89 1.80 -2.06 6.22
C LEU A 89 1.89 -2.90 7.49
N THR A 90 2.81 -3.86 7.47
CA THR A 90 3.19 -4.74 8.59
C THR A 90 4.72 -4.77 8.75
N LEU A 91 5.39 -3.72 8.24
CA LEU A 91 6.84 -3.58 8.30
C LEU A 91 7.28 -3.44 9.77
N TRP A 92 8.26 -4.23 10.20
CA TRP A 92 8.87 -4.11 11.52
C TRP A 92 10.17 -3.30 11.52
N GLU A 93 10.83 -3.22 10.37
CA GLU A 93 12.08 -2.48 10.25
C GLU A 93 11.84 -0.97 10.43
N GLU A 94 12.75 -0.32 11.14
CA GLU A 94 12.71 1.13 11.35
C GLU A 94 12.98 1.91 10.07
N TYR A 95 13.69 1.31 9.11
CA TYR A 95 14.04 1.93 7.84
C TYR A 95 14.15 0.89 6.73
N ILE A 96 13.42 1.08 5.63
CA ILE A 96 13.53 0.24 4.42
C ILE A 96 13.68 1.16 3.21
N CYS A 97 14.83 1.07 2.55
CA CYS A 97 15.06 1.73 1.27
C CYS A 97 15.09 0.71 0.14
N LEU A 98 14.50 1.07 -1.01
CA LEU A 98 14.51 0.22 -2.20
C LEU A 98 15.77 0.42 -3.05
N PHE A 99 16.36 1.61 -3.00
CA PHE A 99 17.51 2.00 -3.83
C PHE A 99 18.57 2.65 -2.95
N GLU A 100 19.60 1.88 -2.63
CA GLU A 100 20.77 2.40 -1.92
C GLU A 100 21.70 3.10 -2.91
N GLN A 101 22.15 4.32 -2.57
CA GLN A 101 23.28 4.91 -3.26
C GLN A 101 24.56 4.47 -2.58
N SER A 102 25.41 3.75 -3.30
CA SER A 102 26.76 3.48 -2.82
C SER A 102 27.46 4.82 -2.64
N SER A 103 27.86 5.12 -1.40
CA SER A 103 28.81 6.20 -1.16
C SER A 103 30.10 5.77 -1.83
N GLY A 104 30.37 6.30 -3.03
CA GLY A 104 31.64 6.10 -3.69
C GLY A 104 32.74 6.59 -2.76
N LYS A 105 33.45 5.65 -2.12
CA LYS A 105 34.81 5.92 -1.69
C LYS A 105 35.62 6.07 -2.97
N GLN A 106 35.95 7.31 -3.32
CA GLN A 106 37.14 7.58 -4.12
C GLN A 106 38.37 7.17 -3.31
#